data_AF-A0A7C2CHU9-F1
#
_entry.id   AF-A0A7C2CHU9-F1
#
_cell.length_a   1.000
_cell.length_b   1.000
_cell.length_c   1.000
_cell.angle_alpha   90.00
_cell.angle_beta   90.00
_cell.angle_gamma   90.00
#
_symmetry.space_group_name_H-M   'P 1'
#
loop_
_entity.id
_entity.type
_entity.pdbx_description
1 polymer ?
#
loop_
_entity_poly.entity_id
_entity_poly.type
_entity_poly.pdbx_seq_one_letter_code
_entity_poly.pdbx_strand_id
1 'polypeptide(L)'
;MWRRRLVRMVLAAGTVGLLILPALVYTQVTGRVLNPRLRVTYPDLQSAVDNAANGDTLLVSGRLTGTNAELTFTSTSPSNITIVAGRGLRGTLAPTACPATGAVIDVSNRPGAVTIIGLAIQVPDTCVGVLANASTGTGGGNPLTVRGVLFTGATATATFVAIRTVDESNGPFIFRENVIKGQLNPGIELDGDVATAIQASIFRNVITNTGTGGSGNGVDISDISAGSAVTVRRNRIDGGGTTAGIGTGINLLAGPTDGVVIENNTIRNFAASSGIGFAMDEDDEAVTFQKNVVNNNEIGIDVDFSGNNPTTFPTITLNNITGDPNTQTGLRYTPNGGTPTNLDATGNWWGASNGPRAADTGFCPEFTNPPTCNIAATANGNGMPINRNGVGNDCDGVAGGVITCPFRTSPVPGAGA
;
A
#
# COMPACT_ATOMS: atom_id res chain seq x y z
N MET A 1 24.82 44.46 42.58
CA MET A 1 23.93 43.79 41.58
C MET A 1 24.65 42.86 40.59
N TRP A 2 25.94 43.06 40.27
CA TRP A 2 26.66 42.26 39.26
C TRP A 2 26.96 40.80 39.63
N ARG A 3 27.27 40.49 40.90
CA ARG A 3 27.60 39.12 41.32
C ARG A 3 26.42 38.12 41.23
N ARG A 4 25.17 38.58 41.35
CA ARG A 4 23.98 37.73 41.22
C ARG A 4 23.60 37.41 39.77
N ARG A 5 24.03 38.22 38.79
CA ARG A 5 23.81 37.95 37.35
C ARG A 5 24.80 36.93 36.79
N LEU A 6 26.06 36.96 37.22
CA LEU A 6 27.07 35.97 36.83
C LEU A 6 26.74 34.55 37.32
N VAL A 7 26.28 34.39 38.56
CA VAL A 7 25.91 33.06 39.10
C VAL A 7 24.71 32.46 38.35
N ARG A 8 23.75 33.27 37.90
CA ARG A 8 22.62 32.78 37.09
C ARG A 8 23.02 32.40 35.66
N MET A 9 23.98 33.10 35.04
CA MET A 9 24.49 32.73 33.72
C MET A 9 25.34 31.45 33.74
N VAL A 10 26.17 31.24 34.77
CA VAL A 10 26.96 30.00 34.90
C VAL A 10 26.09 28.80 35.24
N LEU A 11 25.04 28.99 36.06
CA LEU A 11 24.08 27.91 36.35
C LEU A 11 23.21 27.58 35.12
N ALA A 12 22.82 28.58 34.32
CA ALA A 12 22.08 28.37 33.07
C ALA A 12 22.95 27.74 31.97
N ALA A 13 24.21 28.16 31.81
CA ALA A 13 25.14 27.52 30.88
C ALA A 13 25.51 26.09 31.33
N GLY A 14 25.65 25.85 32.64
CA GLY A 14 25.91 24.53 33.21
C GLY A 14 24.72 23.57 33.06
N THR A 15 23.49 24.05 33.27
CA THR A 15 22.27 23.23 33.09
C THR A 15 21.89 23.04 31.63
N VAL A 16 22.06 24.04 30.78
CA VAL A 16 21.87 23.91 29.32
C VAL A 16 22.97 23.02 28.72
N GLY A 17 24.22 23.12 29.20
CA GLY A 17 25.29 22.19 28.85
C GLY A 17 24.98 20.75 29.28
N LEU A 18 24.54 20.52 30.53
CA LEU A 18 24.22 19.19 31.05
C LEU A 18 22.91 18.58 30.51
N LEU A 19 21.97 19.37 29.99
CA LEU A 19 20.75 18.89 29.34
C LEU A 19 20.92 18.69 27.85
N ILE A 20 21.75 19.50 27.19
CA ILE A 20 22.01 19.38 25.76
C ILE A 20 23.09 18.33 25.49
N LEU A 21 24.14 18.20 26.31
CA LEU A 21 25.25 17.28 26.02
C LEU A 21 24.89 15.78 26.02
N PRO A 22 24.06 15.23 26.93
CA PRO A 22 23.66 13.82 26.82
C PRO A 22 22.79 13.58 25.58
N ALA A 23 21.93 14.55 25.23
CA ALA A 23 21.08 14.47 24.05
C ALA A 23 21.88 14.64 22.74
N LEU A 24 22.90 15.51 22.70
CA LEU A 24 23.74 15.75 21.53
C LEU A 24 24.77 14.62 21.33
N VAL A 25 25.34 14.08 22.40
CA VAL A 25 26.26 12.93 22.33
C VAL A 25 25.50 11.65 21.93
N TYR A 26 24.20 11.56 22.22
CA TYR A 26 23.36 10.45 21.74
C TYR A 26 22.96 10.54 20.25
N THR A 27 23.24 11.64 19.56
CA THR A 27 22.92 11.81 18.13
C THR A 27 24.00 11.30 17.16
N GLN A 28 25.14 10.79 17.68
CA GLN A 28 26.21 10.18 16.88
C GLN A 28 26.51 8.71 17.23
N VAL A 29 25.67 8.08 18.05
CA VAL A 29 25.97 6.75 18.60
C VAL A 29 25.80 5.68 17.52
N THR A 30 26.79 4.80 17.40
CA THR A 30 26.69 3.54 16.67
C THR A 30 25.38 2.85 17.04
N GLY A 31 24.59 2.40 16.07
CA GLY A 31 23.33 1.70 16.34
C GLY A 31 23.52 0.56 17.32
N ARG A 32 22.51 0.38 18.18
CA ARG A 32 22.51 -0.63 19.23
C ARG A 32 21.11 -1.19 19.42
N VAL A 33 21.02 -2.47 19.73
CA VAL A 33 19.74 -3.12 20.05
C VAL A 33 19.74 -3.50 21.52
N LEU A 34 18.81 -2.94 22.29
CA LEU A 34 18.65 -3.23 23.71
C LEU A 34 17.58 -4.31 23.90
N ASN A 35 17.91 -5.38 24.62
CA ASN A 35 16.91 -6.27 25.22
C ASN A 35 16.64 -5.80 26.66
N PRO A 36 15.49 -5.17 26.96
CA PRO A 36 15.22 -4.61 28.29
C PRO A 36 15.09 -5.68 29.38
N ARG A 37 14.63 -6.89 29.04
CA ARG A 37 14.52 -8.00 29.99
C ARG A 37 15.91 -8.42 30.48
N LEU A 38 16.84 -8.58 29.54
CA LEU A 38 18.23 -8.96 29.85
C LEU A 38 19.07 -7.77 30.33
N ARG A 39 18.64 -6.55 30.04
CA ARG A 39 19.43 -5.31 30.24
C ARG A 39 20.77 -5.36 29.50
N VAL A 40 20.79 -6.06 28.37
CA VAL A 40 21.97 -6.25 27.51
C VAL A 40 21.75 -5.49 26.20
N THR A 41 22.83 -4.91 25.70
CA THR A 41 22.84 -4.19 24.43
C THR A 41 23.73 -4.92 23.43
N TYR A 42 23.23 -5.11 22.22
CA TYR A 42 23.90 -5.79 21.12
C TYR A 42 24.33 -4.78 20.04
N PRO A 43 25.44 -5.05 19.33
CA PRO A 43 25.91 -4.18 18.25
C PRO A 43 25.09 -4.31 16.96
N ASP A 44 24.36 -5.41 16.79
CA ASP A 44 23.58 -5.74 15.60
C ASP A 44 22.22 -6.38 15.95
N LEU A 45 21.32 -6.41 14.96
CA LEU A 45 19.96 -6.90 15.11
C LEU A 45 19.90 -8.44 15.20
N GLN A 46 20.71 -9.15 14.41
CA GLN A 46 20.77 -10.61 14.41
C GLN A 46 21.15 -11.17 15.79
N SER A 47 22.28 -10.72 16.35
CA SER A 47 22.78 -11.14 17.66
C SER A 47 21.77 -10.86 18.78
N ALA A 48 21.00 -9.77 18.66
CA ALA A 48 19.96 -9.46 19.63
C ALA A 48 18.80 -10.47 19.60
N VAL A 49 18.41 -10.93 18.41
CA VAL A 49 17.39 -11.97 18.23
C VAL A 49 17.91 -13.35 18.64
N ASP A 50 19.15 -13.70 18.27
CA ASP A 50 19.76 -14.99 18.61
C ASP A 50 19.89 -15.20 20.13
N ASN A 51 20.00 -14.11 20.90
CA ASN A 51 20.09 -14.15 22.37
C ASN A 51 18.75 -13.83 23.08
N ALA A 52 17.68 -13.56 22.33
CA ALA A 52 16.38 -13.28 22.90
C ALA A 52 15.66 -14.57 23.35
N ALA A 53 14.72 -14.42 24.27
CA ALA A 53 13.78 -15.47 24.64
C ALA A 53 12.41 -15.23 23.99
N ASN A 54 11.55 -16.26 23.99
CA ASN A 54 10.19 -16.13 23.48
C ASN A 54 9.44 -14.99 24.20
N GLY A 55 8.77 -14.12 23.44
CA GLY A 55 8.04 -12.99 24.00
C GLY A 55 8.89 -11.73 24.25
N ASP A 56 10.20 -11.76 23.99
CA ASP A 56 11.05 -10.60 24.23
C ASP A 56 10.74 -9.42 23.29
N THR A 57 10.94 -8.22 23.83
CA THR A 57 10.91 -6.96 23.07
C THR A 57 12.33 -6.44 22.88
N LEU A 58 12.72 -6.14 21.65
CA LEU A 58 14.02 -5.60 21.28
C LEU A 58 13.86 -4.13 20.87
N LEU A 59 14.67 -3.25 21.46
CA LEU A 59 14.64 -1.81 21.21
C LEU A 59 15.82 -1.40 20.33
N VAL A 60 15.55 -1.05 19.08
CA VAL A 60 16.55 -0.58 18.13
C VAL A 60 16.79 0.91 18.34
N SER A 61 17.99 1.29 18.77
CA SER A 61 18.39 2.67 19.05
C SER A 61 19.47 3.14 18.08
N GLY A 62 19.29 4.32 17.51
CA GLY A 62 20.22 4.89 16.52
C GLY A 62 20.18 4.17 15.17
N ARG A 63 21.25 4.34 14.39
CA ARG A 63 21.37 3.81 13.03
C ARG A 63 22.28 2.59 13.01
N LEU A 64 21.73 1.44 12.65
CA LEU A 64 22.47 0.23 12.30
C LEU A 64 22.80 0.28 10.81
N THR A 65 24.04 -0.08 10.45
CA THR A 65 24.55 0.02 9.07
C THR A 65 25.23 -1.26 8.62
N GLY A 66 25.20 -1.53 7.32
CA GLY A 66 25.77 -2.76 6.76
C GLY A 66 25.09 -4.00 7.36
N THR A 67 25.85 -5.08 7.55
CA THR A 67 25.35 -6.34 8.10
C THR A 67 24.72 -6.21 9.49
N ASN A 68 25.09 -5.18 10.26
CA ASN A 68 24.51 -4.97 11.59
C ASN A 68 23.02 -4.59 11.56
N ALA A 69 22.52 -4.14 10.41
CA ALA A 69 21.14 -3.73 10.19
C ALA A 69 20.23 -4.88 9.71
N GLU A 70 20.81 -6.03 9.40
CA GLU A 70 20.15 -7.15 8.75
C GLU A 70 19.63 -8.14 9.79
N LEU A 71 18.52 -8.81 9.48
CA LEU A 71 17.94 -9.85 10.32
C LEU A 71 17.35 -10.96 9.46
N THR A 72 17.72 -12.20 9.78
CA THR A 72 17.14 -13.40 9.20
C THR A 72 16.68 -14.32 10.33
N PHE A 73 15.39 -14.64 10.35
CA PHE A 73 14.87 -15.66 11.25
C PHE A 73 15.26 -17.05 10.75
N THR A 74 15.42 -17.97 11.70
CA THR A 74 15.54 -19.40 11.46
C THR A 74 14.47 -20.14 12.26
N SER A 75 14.26 -21.42 11.98
CA SER A 75 13.31 -22.25 12.73
C SER A 75 13.64 -22.39 14.22
N THR A 76 14.87 -22.02 14.63
CA THR A 76 15.32 -22.02 16.03
C THR A 76 15.29 -20.63 16.67
N SER A 77 14.91 -19.58 15.94
CA SER A 77 14.73 -18.25 16.50
C SER A 77 13.66 -18.26 17.61
N PRO A 78 13.67 -17.30 18.54
CA PRO A 78 12.60 -17.21 19.54
C PRO A 78 11.25 -16.88 18.90
N SER A 79 10.19 -17.45 19.45
CA SER A 79 8.81 -17.16 19.04
C SER A 79 8.26 -15.90 19.70
N ASN A 80 7.29 -15.25 19.07
CA ASN A 80 6.57 -14.10 19.63
C ASN A 80 7.49 -12.89 19.93
N ILE A 81 8.36 -12.53 18.98
CA ILE A 81 9.32 -11.42 19.13
C ILE A 81 8.70 -10.08 18.71
N THR A 82 8.98 -9.05 19.49
CA THR A 82 8.63 -7.66 19.14
C THR A 82 9.90 -6.83 18.94
N ILE A 83 10.03 -6.17 17.79
CA ILE A 83 11.14 -5.26 17.46
C ILE A 83 10.59 -3.84 17.35
N VAL A 84 11.13 -2.91 18.13
CA VAL A 84 10.58 -1.55 18.25
C VAL A 84 11.68 -0.52 18.12
N ALA A 85 11.40 0.61 17.46
CA ALA A 85 12.28 1.77 17.54
C ALA A 85 12.37 2.32 18.97
N GLY A 86 13.60 2.51 19.45
CA GLY A 86 13.89 3.18 20.71
C GLY A 86 13.37 4.62 20.71
N ARG A 87 12.80 5.05 21.84
CA ARG A 87 12.27 6.41 22.01
C ARG A 87 13.38 7.44 21.79
N GLY A 88 13.10 8.48 20.98
CA GLY A 88 13.96 9.65 20.80
C GLY A 88 15.00 9.58 19.68
N LEU A 89 15.30 8.40 19.11
CA LEU A 89 16.42 8.24 18.15
C LEU A 89 16.05 7.60 16.81
N ARG A 90 14.78 7.24 16.56
CA ARG A 90 14.29 6.52 15.36
C ARG A 90 15.24 5.39 14.94
N GLY A 91 15.07 4.21 15.54
CA GLY A 91 15.81 3.00 15.15
C GLY A 91 15.82 2.83 13.63
N THR A 92 16.99 3.00 13.01
CA THR A 92 17.15 3.01 11.56
C THR A 92 17.98 1.82 11.12
N LEU A 93 17.48 1.04 10.17
CA LEU A 93 18.18 -0.04 9.51
C LEU A 93 18.64 0.45 8.13
N ALA A 94 19.94 0.39 7.87
CA ALA A 94 20.54 0.86 6.63
C ALA A 94 21.65 -0.09 6.16
N PRO A 95 21.28 -1.29 5.66
CA PRO A 95 22.24 -2.17 5.03
C PRO A 95 22.89 -1.52 3.81
N THR A 96 24.09 -1.96 3.45
CA THR A 96 24.88 -1.39 2.35
C THR A 96 24.49 -1.93 0.98
N ALA A 97 23.94 -3.14 0.94
CA ALA A 97 23.46 -3.83 -0.25
C ALA A 97 22.27 -4.71 0.16
N CYS A 98 21.54 -5.28 -0.80
CA CYS A 98 20.50 -6.24 -0.45
C CYS A 98 21.12 -7.48 0.20
N PRO A 99 20.66 -7.92 1.37
CA PRO A 99 21.15 -9.13 2.01
C PRO A 99 20.92 -10.35 1.11
N ALA A 100 21.68 -11.43 1.34
CA ALA A 100 21.60 -12.65 0.51
C ALA A 100 20.21 -13.32 0.54
N THR A 101 19.43 -13.07 1.59
CA THR A 101 18.02 -13.50 1.71
C THR A 101 17.07 -12.74 0.80
N GLY A 102 17.51 -11.63 0.21
CA GLY A 102 16.66 -10.72 -0.58
C GLY A 102 15.90 -9.68 0.26
N ALA A 103 16.10 -9.64 1.59
CA ALA A 103 15.38 -8.73 2.47
C ALA A 103 16.21 -8.17 3.62
N VAL A 104 15.91 -6.93 4.05
CA VAL A 104 16.55 -6.31 5.24
C VAL A 104 16.13 -7.04 6.52
N ILE A 105 14.85 -7.38 6.63
CA ILE A 105 14.30 -8.25 7.66
C ILE A 105 13.59 -9.42 6.98
N ASP A 106 14.17 -10.60 7.06
CA ASP A 106 13.57 -11.84 6.60
C ASP A 106 12.96 -12.61 7.77
N VAL A 107 11.63 -12.73 7.77
CA VAL A 107 10.83 -13.46 8.78
C VAL A 107 10.18 -14.73 8.19
N SER A 108 10.69 -15.21 7.06
CA SER A 108 10.17 -16.40 6.35
C SER A 108 10.21 -17.66 7.22
N ASN A 109 11.22 -17.79 8.10
CA ASN A 109 11.34 -18.92 9.03
C ASN A 109 10.88 -18.59 10.46
N ARG A 110 10.01 -17.58 10.65
CA ARG A 110 9.52 -17.21 11.98
C ARG A 110 8.77 -18.40 12.65
N PRO A 111 9.15 -18.83 13.85
CA PRO A 111 8.47 -19.95 14.53
C PRO A 111 7.22 -19.53 15.32
N GLY A 112 6.87 -18.24 15.28
CA GLY A 112 5.68 -17.69 15.91
C GLY A 112 5.47 -16.24 15.50
N ALA A 113 4.66 -15.50 16.26
CA ALA A 113 4.30 -14.14 15.88
C ALA A 113 5.53 -13.21 15.85
N VAL A 114 5.60 -12.32 14.86
CA VAL A 114 6.61 -11.25 14.81
C VAL A 114 5.92 -9.89 14.68
N THR A 115 6.35 -8.94 15.49
CA THR A 115 5.82 -7.57 15.48
C THR A 115 6.94 -6.56 15.31
N ILE A 116 6.87 -5.73 14.26
CA ILE A 116 7.87 -4.70 13.93
C ILE A 116 7.20 -3.33 14.02
N ILE A 117 7.74 -2.42 14.85
CA ILE A 117 7.09 -1.16 15.19
C ILE A 117 8.04 0.04 15.07
N GLY A 118 7.63 1.04 14.30
CA GLY A 118 8.19 2.39 14.38
C GLY A 118 9.61 2.56 13.82
N LEU A 119 10.18 1.52 13.20
CA LEU A 119 11.52 1.56 12.60
C LEU A 119 11.54 2.46 11.37
N ALA A 120 12.73 2.93 11.00
CA ALA A 120 13.02 3.42 9.66
C ALA A 120 13.89 2.39 8.94
N ILE A 121 13.50 1.96 7.74
CA ILE A 121 14.22 0.96 6.94
C ILE A 121 14.58 1.60 5.61
N GLN A 122 15.89 1.70 5.37
CA GLN A 122 16.44 2.10 4.08
C GLN A 122 16.67 0.85 3.24
N VAL A 123 15.82 0.65 2.24
CA VAL A 123 15.77 -0.57 1.45
C VAL A 123 16.72 -0.43 0.25
N PRO A 124 17.74 -1.30 0.10
CA PRO A 124 18.62 -1.30 -1.06
C PRO A 124 17.85 -1.53 -2.37
N ASP A 125 18.52 -1.25 -3.49
CA ASP A 125 17.96 -1.51 -4.81
C ASP A 125 17.67 -3.01 -5.01
N THR A 126 16.58 -3.33 -5.72
CA THR A 126 16.09 -4.69 -5.98
C THR A 126 15.91 -5.56 -4.72
N CYS A 127 15.49 -4.93 -3.61
CA CYS A 127 15.42 -5.57 -2.30
C CYS A 127 14.04 -5.44 -1.65
N VAL A 128 13.79 -6.25 -0.63
CA VAL A 128 12.59 -6.20 0.21
C VAL A 128 12.92 -5.59 1.58
N GLY A 129 12.06 -4.71 2.10
CA GLY A 129 12.19 -4.20 3.47
C GLY A 129 11.91 -5.27 4.52
N VAL A 130 10.70 -5.85 4.49
CA VAL A 130 10.29 -6.98 5.33
C VAL A 130 9.71 -8.09 4.45
N LEU A 131 10.28 -9.30 4.52
CA LEU A 131 9.85 -10.46 3.74
C LEU A 131 9.28 -11.56 4.64
N ALA A 132 8.13 -12.11 4.26
CA ALA A 132 7.54 -13.32 4.81
C ALA A 132 7.21 -14.28 3.68
N ASN A 133 8.07 -15.27 3.42
CA ASN A 133 7.90 -16.20 2.31
C ASN A 133 7.68 -17.63 2.84
N ALA A 134 6.49 -18.17 2.60
CA ALA A 134 6.12 -19.52 3.03
C ALA A 134 6.61 -20.62 2.06
N SER A 135 6.88 -20.31 0.79
CA SER A 135 7.42 -21.28 -0.17
C SER A 135 8.86 -21.68 0.11
N THR A 136 9.63 -20.81 0.77
CA THR A 136 11.05 -21.02 1.10
C THR A 136 11.31 -21.11 2.60
N GLY A 137 10.33 -20.74 3.43
CA GLY A 137 10.45 -20.70 4.88
C GLY A 137 9.52 -21.66 5.59
N THR A 138 9.86 -22.01 6.84
CA THR A 138 9.00 -22.84 7.70
C THR A 138 8.01 -22.02 8.55
N GLY A 139 7.97 -20.71 8.35
CA GLY A 139 7.17 -19.78 9.16
C GLY A 139 5.78 -19.47 8.58
N GLY A 140 5.42 -20.11 7.47
CA GLY A 140 4.12 -19.94 6.82
C GLY A 140 2.95 -20.03 7.81
N GLY A 141 2.01 -19.11 7.70
CA GLY A 141 0.85 -19.10 8.60
C GLY A 141 1.00 -18.32 9.89
N ASN A 142 2.24 -18.10 10.37
CA ASN A 142 2.45 -17.43 11.64
C ASN A 142 2.19 -15.92 11.54
N PRO A 143 1.62 -15.26 12.58
CA PRO A 143 1.25 -13.85 12.49
C PRO A 143 2.44 -12.92 12.23
N LEU A 144 2.22 -11.89 11.40
CA LEU A 144 3.17 -10.81 11.16
C LEU A 144 2.46 -9.47 11.29
N THR A 145 3.01 -8.57 12.11
CA THR A 145 2.55 -7.18 12.19
C THR A 145 3.69 -6.22 11.87
N VAL A 146 3.50 -5.38 10.86
CA VAL A 146 4.40 -4.27 10.52
C VAL A 146 3.64 -2.97 10.71
N ARG A 147 4.04 -2.18 11.72
CA ARG A 147 3.29 -0.99 12.15
C ARG A 147 4.13 0.26 12.27
N GLY A 148 3.67 1.35 11.66
CA GLY A 148 4.28 2.67 11.87
C GLY A 148 5.71 2.75 11.35
N VAL A 149 6.11 1.84 10.46
CA VAL A 149 7.46 1.76 9.90
C VAL A 149 7.57 2.75 8.73
N LEU A 150 8.70 3.45 8.66
CA LEU A 150 9.08 4.27 7.50
C LEU A 150 9.97 3.44 6.58
N PHE A 151 9.54 3.22 5.35
CA PHE A 151 10.33 2.60 4.29
C PHE A 151 10.73 3.64 3.25
N THR A 152 12.02 3.67 2.92
CA THR A 152 12.57 4.52 1.86
C THR A 152 13.64 3.78 1.10
N GLY A 153 13.82 4.09 -0.19
CA GLY A 153 14.98 3.60 -0.94
C GLY A 153 16.29 4.05 -0.29
N ALA A 154 17.29 3.17 -0.26
CA ALA A 154 18.62 3.48 0.25
C ALA A 154 19.31 4.58 -0.59
N THR A 155 18.92 4.67 -1.87
CA THR A 155 19.24 5.78 -2.78
C THR A 155 17.95 6.31 -3.41
N ALA A 156 18.03 7.48 -4.07
CA ALA A 156 16.87 8.07 -4.75
C ALA A 156 16.37 7.26 -5.96
N THR A 157 17.19 6.36 -6.49
CA THR A 157 16.90 5.51 -7.65
C THR A 157 16.71 4.05 -7.28
N ALA A 158 16.84 3.69 -6.01
CA ALA A 158 16.60 2.33 -5.55
C ALA A 158 15.13 1.98 -5.75
N THR A 159 14.89 0.90 -6.50
CA THR A 159 13.59 0.27 -6.70
C THR A 159 13.44 -0.86 -5.69
N PHE A 160 12.34 -0.88 -4.92
CA PHE A 160 12.19 -1.85 -3.82
C PHE A 160 10.73 -2.20 -3.50
N VAL A 161 10.55 -3.32 -2.80
CA VAL A 161 9.30 -3.69 -2.11
C VAL A 161 9.43 -3.33 -0.63
N ALA A 162 8.47 -2.64 -0.03
CA ALA A 162 8.57 -2.34 1.41
C ALA A 162 8.24 -3.57 2.27
N ILE A 163 7.14 -4.23 1.96
CA ILE A 163 6.62 -5.39 2.68
C ILE A 163 6.15 -6.40 1.64
N ARG A 164 6.61 -7.64 1.75
CA ARG A 164 6.23 -8.73 0.85
C ARG A 164 5.82 -9.97 1.65
N THR A 165 4.65 -10.51 1.36
CA THR A 165 4.35 -11.94 1.62
C THR A 165 4.55 -12.75 0.34
N VAL A 166 4.74 -14.06 0.45
CA VAL A 166 4.76 -15.02 -0.69
C VAL A 166 4.19 -16.34 -0.19
N ASP A 167 3.18 -16.88 -0.87
CA ASP A 167 2.50 -18.14 -0.52
C ASP A 167 1.98 -18.20 0.94
N GLU A 168 1.67 -17.05 1.55
CA GLU A 168 1.26 -17.02 2.95
C GLU A 168 -0.22 -17.39 3.13
N SER A 169 -0.52 -18.15 4.18
CA SER A 169 -1.90 -18.54 4.55
C SER A 169 -2.19 -18.19 6.01
N ASN A 170 -3.39 -18.45 6.52
CA ASN A 170 -3.78 -18.24 7.93
C ASN A 170 -3.55 -16.81 8.44
N GLY A 171 -2.45 -16.52 9.15
CA GLY A 171 -2.13 -15.20 9.69
C GLY A 171 -2.61 -14.99 11.14
N PRO A 172 -2.87 -13.74 11.57
CA PRO A 172 -3.08 -12.56 10.74
C PRO A 172 -1.81 -11.84 10.27
N PHE A 173 -1.89 -11.26 9.08
CA PHE A 173 -0.91 -10.33 8.50
C PHE A 173 -1.44 -8.91 8.60
N ILE A 174 -0.78 -8.04 9.37
CA ILE A 174 -1.26 -6.68 9.66
C ILE A 174 -0.20 -5.67 9.25
N PHE A 175 -0.47 -4.94 8.17
CA PHE A 175 0.38 -3.86 7.68
C PHE A 175 -0.35 -2.55 7.89
N ARG A 176 0.03 -1.80 8.93
CA ARG A 176 -0.73 -0.61 9.31
C ARG A 176 0.09 0.61 9.65
N GLU A 177 -0.44 1.77 9.30
CA GLU A 177 0.13 3.08 9.66
C GLU A 177 1.57 3.26 9.16
N ASN A 178 2.01 2.46 8.18
CA ASN A 178 3.35 2.57 7.61
C ASN A 178 3.42 3.73 6.62
N VAL A 179 4.62 4.26 6.42
CA VAL A 179 4.91 5.29 5.43
C VAL A 179 5.94 4.72 4.46
N ILE A 180 5.59 4.61 3.17
CA ILE A 180 6.42 4.03 2.13
C ILE A 180 6.66 5.11 1.07
N LYS A 181 7.94 5.42 0.79
CA LYS A 181 8.30 6.47 -0.16
C LYS A 181 9.56 6.12 -0.97
N GLY A 182 9.45 6.10 -2.29
CA GLY A 182 10.59 5.88 -3.19
C GLY A 182 10.16 5.39 -4.57
N GLN A 183 11.07 4.74 -5.32
CA GLN A 183 10.71 4.01 -6.53
C GLN A 183 10.22 2.61 -6.13
N LEU A 184 9.00 2.28 -6.51
CA LEU A 184 8.28 1.13 -5.95
C LEU A 184 8.22 -0.02 -6.95
N ASN A 185 8.37 -1.23 -6.42
CA ASN A 185 8.07 -2.45 -7.15
C ASN A 185 7.43 -3.46 -6.21
N PRO A 186 6.09 -3.59 -6.16
CA PRO A 186 5.14 -2.63 -5.57
C PRO A 186 5.58 -2.03 -4.22
N GLY A 187 4.77 -1.14 -3.63
CA GLY A 187 4.97 -0.69 -2.25
C GLY A 187 4.75 -1.80 -1.22
N ILE A 188 3.60 -2.47 -1.29
CA ILE A 188 3.26 -3.65 -0.50
C ILE A 188 2.81 -4.75 -1.47
N GLU A 189 3.35 -5.95 -1.32
CA GLU A 189 2.91 -7.15 -2.02
C GLU A 189 2.31 -8.10 -0.99
N LEU A 190 1.00 -8.34 -1.11
CA LEU A 190 0.27 -9.33 -0.33
C LEU A 190 -0.03 -10.52 -1.25
N ASP A 191 0.90 -11.43 -1.31
CA ASP A 191 0.79 -12.69 -2.02
C ASP A 191 0.39 -13.80 -1.03
N GLY A 192 -0.80 -14.36 -1.25
CA GLY A 192 -1.41 -15.42 -0.44
C GLY A 192 -1.07 -16.83 -0.97
N ASP A 193 -1.83 -17.83 -0.55
CA ASP A 193 -1.77 -19.20 -1.06
C ASP A 193 -3.13 -19.54 -1.72
N VAL A 194 -3.10 -19.94 -3.00
CA VAL A 194 -4.31 -20.24 -3.78
C VAL A 194 -5.18 -21.37 -3.20
N ALA A 195 -4.62 -22.22 -2.33
CA ALA A 195 -5.31 -23.35 -1.74
C ALA A 195 -5.79 -23.09 -0.30
N THR A 196 -5.20 -22.13 0.41
CA THR A 196 -5.40 -21.95 1.86
C THR A 196 -5.69 -20.50 2.24
N ALA A 197 -6.84 -20.29 2.86
CA ALA A 197 -7.33 -18.97 3.23
C ALA A 197 -6.34 -18.17 4.10
N ILE A 198 -6.22 -16.87 3.81
CA ILE A 198 -5.37 -15.90 4.51
C ILE A 198 -6.22 -14.84 5.23
N GLN A 199 -5.77 -14.40 6.40
CA GLN A 199 -6.30 -13.23 7.11
C GLN A 199 -5.30 -12.08 7.02
N ALA A 200 -5.66 -11.01 6.32
CA ALA A 200 -4.78 -9.87 6.10
C ALA A 200 -5.50 -8.52 6.21
N SER A 201 -4.78 -7.52 6.73
CA SER A 201 -5.28 -6.15 6.81
C SER A 201 -4.18 -5.15 6.46
N ILE A 202 -4.43 -4.37 5.40
CA ILE A 202 -3.61 -3.25 4.96
C ILE A 202 -4.36 -1.97 5.33
N PHE A 203 -3.94 -1.31 6.41
CA PHE A 203 -4.75 -0.25 7.04
C PHE A 203 -3.98 1.03 7.33
N ARG A 204 -4.49 2.19 6.87
CA ARG A 204 -3.90 3.51 7.17
C ARG A 204 -2.44 3.69 6.75
N ASN A 205 -1.97 2.96 5.74
CA ASN A 205 -0.65 3.19 5.17
C ASN A 205 -0.67 4.44 4.28
N VAL A 206 0.48 5.11 4.20
CA VAL A 206 0.74 6.19 3.25
C VAL A 206 1.83 5.72 2.29
N ILE A 207 1.48 5.53 1.03
CA ILE A 207 2.35 5.02 -0.02
C ILE A 207 2.52 6.10 -1.06
N THR A 208 3.76 6.44 -1.41
CA THR A 208 4.06 7.48 -2.37
C THR A 208 5.17 7.01 -3.30
N ASN A 209 4.81 6.71 -4.55
CA ASN A 209 5.78 6.53 -5.60
C ASN A 209 6.40 7.89 -5.96
N THR A 210 7.71 7.96 -6.04
CA THR A 210 8.45 9.20 -6.35
C THR A 210 9.37 9.07 -7.55
N GLY A 211 9.33 7.96 -8.29
CA GLY A 211 10.12 7.82 -9.50
C GLY A 211 9.51 6.87 -10.53
N THR A 212 10.31 6.54 -11.53
CA THR A 212 9.87 5.90 -12.77
C THR A 212 10.39 4.47 -12.93
N GLY A 213 11.02 3.92 -11.89
CA GLY A 213 11.54 2.55 -11.86
C GLY A 213 10.56 1.59 -11.17
N GLY A 214 10.71 0.30 -11.47
CA GLY A 214 9.83 -0.77 -10.95
C GLY A 214 8.46 -0.80 -11.61
N SER A 215 7.51 -1.51 -10.97
CA SER A 215 6.10 -1.49 -11.39
C SER A 215 5.42 -0.14 -11.12
N GLY A 216 5.89 0.61 -10.12
CA GLY A 216 5.25 1.83 -9.63
C GLY A 216 3.99 1.59 -8.79
N ASN A 217 3.60 0.33 -8.60
CA ASN A 217 2.35 -0.03 -7.93
C ASN A 217 2.38 0.33 -6.44
N GLY A 218 1.21 0.71 -5.91
CA GLY A 218 1.04 0.98 -4.49
C GLY A 218 0.94 -0.31 -3.68
N VAL A 219 -0.07 -1.11 -3.98
CA VAL A 219 -0.35 -2.41 -3.35
C VAL A 219 -0.66 -3.43 -4.43
N ASP A 220 0.04 -4.55 -4.42
CA ASP A 220 -0.32 -5.74 -5.20
C ASP A 220 -0.93 -6.78 -4.26
N ILE A 221 -1.97 -7.46 -4.72
CA ILE A 221 -2.65 -8.54 -4.01
C ILE A 221 -2.82 -9.69 -4.99
N SER A 222 -2.44 -10.90 -4.59
CA SER A 222 -2.51 -12.11 -5.41
C SER A 222 -2.78 -13.33 -4.55
N ASP A 223 -3.24 -14.39 -5.21
CA ASP A 223 -3.36 -15.74 -4.66
C ASP A 223 -4.21 -15.79 -3.39
N ILE A 224 -5.34 -15.07 -3.41
CA ILE A 224 -6.29 -15.02 -2.29
C ILE A 224 -7.38 -16.06 -2.51
N SER A 225 -7.28 -17.19 -1.82
CA SER A 225 -8.27 -18.25 -1.92
C SER A 225 -9.63 -17.85 -1.33
N ALA A 226 -10.70 -18.52 -1.77
CA ALA A 226 -12.01 -18.46 -1.15
C ALA A 226 -11.95 -18.69 0.38
N GLY A 227 -12.77 -17.96 1.13
CA GLY A 227 -12.80 -18.00 2.60
C GLY A 227 -11.73 -17.16 3.29
N SER A 228 -10.86 -16.49 2.54
CA SER A 228 -9.93 -15.49 3.06
C SER A 228 -10.65 -14.28 3.64
N ALA A 229 -9.96 -13.58 4.54
CA ALA A 229 -10.41 -12.32 5.12
C ALA A 229 -9.36 -11.24 4.86
N VAL A 230 -9.41 -10.65 3.66
CA VAL A 230 -8.47 -9.61 3.22
C VAL A 230 -9.18 -8.26 3.15
N THR A 231 -8.62 -7.27 3.86
CA THR A 231 -9.13 -5.90 3.85
C THR A 231 -8.04 -4.89 3.51
N VAL A 232 -8.32 -4.00 2.57
CA VAL A 232 -7.46 -2.85 2.27
C VAL A 232 -8.24 -1.58 2.51
N ARG A 233 -7.86 -0.85 3.57
CA ARG A 233 -8.70 0.22 4.10
C ARG A 233 -7.99 1.46 4.59
N ARG A 234 -8.55 2.63 4.27
CA ARG A 234 -8.03 3.93 4.72
C ARG A 234 -6.58 4.18 4.35
N ASN A 235 -6.09 3.58 3.27
CA ASN A 235 -4.75 3.85 2.78
C ASN A 235 -4.78 5.07 1.87
N ARG A 236 -3.68 5.84 1.89
CA ARG A 236 -3.44 6.92 0.94
C ARG A 236 -2.31 6.49 0.02
N ILE A 237 -2.61 6.37 -1.27
CA ILE A 237 -1.68 5.91 -2.30
C ILE A 237 -1.53 7.02 -3.34
N ASP A 238 -0.30 7.40 -3.63
CA ASP A 238 0.04 8.51 -4.52
C ASP A 238 1.06 8.05 -5.57
N GLY A 239 0.67 8.11 -6.84
CA GLY A 239 1.49 7.68 -7.98
C GLY A 239 2.62 8.64 -8.35
N GLY A 240 2.68 9.85 -7.76
CA GLY A 240 3.78 10.78 -8.04
C GLY A 240 3.62 11.64 -9.31
N GLY A 241 2.46 11.59 -9.97
CA GLY A 241 2.03 12.56 -10.98
C GLY A 241 2.36 12.17 -12.43
N THR A 242 2.48 13.15 -13.31
CA THR A 242 2.64 12.95 -14.76
C THR A 242 3.98 12.37 -15.19
N THR A 243 4.97 12.32 -14.29
CA THR A 243 6.31 11.80 -14.58
C THR A 243 6.54 10.43 -13.95
N ALA A 244 6.08 10.23 -12.72
CA ALA A 244 6.30 9.02 -11.92
C ALA A 244 5.05 8.11 -11.80
N GLY A 245 3.88 8.59 -12.23
CA GLY A 245 2.59 7.90 -12.11
C GLY A 245 2.38 6.75 -13.09
N ILE A 246 3.41 5.93 -13.27
CA ILE A 246 3.32 4.61 -13.90
C ILE A 246 2.82 3.60 -12.86
N GLY A 247 2.10 2.57 -13.31
CA GLY A 247 1.58 1.50 -12.45
C GLY A 247 0.17 1.73 -11.92
N THR A 248 -0.18 0.96 -10.88
CA THR A 248 -1.53 0.86 -10.34
C THR A 248 -1.56 1.16 -8.84
N GLY A 249 -2.56 1.92 -8.38
CA GLY A 249 -2.76 2.19 -6.95
C GLY A 249 -2.96 0.91 -6.13
N ILE A 250 -3.97 0.11 -6.47
CA ILE A 250 -4.14 -1.27 -5.98
C ILE A 250 -4.36 -2.19 -7.18
N ASN A 251 -3.49 -3.18 -7.31
CA ASN A 251 -3.44 -4.12 -8.42
C ASN A 251 -3.84 -5.52 -7.96
N LEU A 252 -4.78 -6.15 -8.66
CA LEU A 252 -5.20 -7.54 -8.44
C LEU A 252 -4.76 -8.49 -9.57
N LEU A 253 -4.17 -7.96 -10.65
CA LEU A 253 -3.79 -8.71 -11.87
C LEU A 253 -2.63 -9.70 -11.71
N ALA A 254 -2.12 -9.89 -10.50
CA ALA A 254 -0.92 -10.69 -10.25
C ALA A 254 -1.22 -12.18 -9.99
N GLY A 255 -2.48 -12.52 -9.71
CA GLY A 255 -2.94 -13.88 -9.46
C GLY A 255 -4.39 -13.86 -8.95
N PRO A 256 -5.09 -15.00 -8.93
CA PRO A 256 -6.50 -15.07 -8.57
C PRO A 256 -6.78 -14.52 -7.17
N THR A 257 -7.86 -13.76 -7.02
CA THR A 257 -8.31 -13.28 -5.72
C THR A 257 -9.79 -13.54 -5.47
N ASP A 258 -10.18 -13.83 -4.23
CA ASP A 258 -11.58 -14.02 -3.84
C ASP A 258 -11.92 -13.23 -2.58
N GLY A 259 -12.99 -12.43 -2.65
CA GLY A 259 -13.63 -11.83 -1.48
C GLY A 259 -12.83 -10.69 -0.84
N VAL A 260 -11.89 -10.09 -1.57
CA VAL A 260 -11.10 -8.95 -1.10
C VAL A 260 -11.99 -7.71 -0.94
N VAL A 261 -11.93 -7.07 0.22
CA VAL A 261 -12.67 -5.82 0.49
C VAL A 261 -11.75 -4.61 0.48
N ILE A 262 -11.95 -3.73 -0.51
CA ILE A 262 -11.19 -2.51 -0.74
C ILE A 262 -12.10 -1.32 -0.45
N GLU A 263 -11.89 -0.69 0.71
CA GLU A 263 -12.77 0.39 1.15
C GLU A 263 -12.09 1.62 1.75
N ASN A 264 -12.71 2.78 1.59
CA ASN A 264 -12.22 4.03 2.20
C ASN A 264 -10.77 4.37 1.85
N ASN A 265 -10.24 3.96 0.70
CA ASN A 265 -8.88 4.36 0.28
C ASN A 265 -8.91 5.68 -0.49
N THR A 266 -7.79 6.38 -0.52
CA THR A 266 -7.56 7.54 -1.38
C THR A 266 -6.40 7.26 -2.30
N ILE A 267 -6.68 7.13 -3.60
CA ILE A 267 -5.70 6.80 -4.64
C ILE A 267 -5.64 7.95 -5.64
N ARG A 268 -4.44 8.42 -5.92
CA ARG A 268 -4.28 9.58 -6.80
C ARG A 268 -2.97 9.66 -7.56
N ASN A 269 -2.95 10.50 -8.58
CA ASN A 269 -1.75 10.93 -9.30
C ASN A 269 -1.02 9.82 -10.07
N PHE A 270 -1.71 8.79 -10.52
CA PHE A 270 -1.19 7.82 -11.50
C PHE A 270 -1.46 8.33 -12.92
N ALA A 271 -0.83 9.45 -13.30
CA ALA A 271 -1.19 10.22 -14.49
C ALA A 271 -0.15 10.13 -15.63
N ALA A 272 0.76 9.16 -15.60
CA ALA A 272 1.81 9.02 -16.61
C ALA A 272 1.42 8.00 -17.68
N SER A 273 0.45 8.32 -18.54
CA SER A 273 0.08 7.59 -19.79
C SER A 273 -0.25 6.09 -19.75
N SER A 274 -0.09 5.41 -18.60
CA SER A 274 -0.61 4.06 -18.36
C SER A 274 -1.08 3.84 -16.91
N GLY A 275 -1.39 4.91 -16.18
CA GLY A 275 -1.52 4.89 -14.72
C GLY A 275 -2.94 4.61 -14.24
N ILE A 276 -3.10 3.61 -13.38
CA ILE A 276 -4.43 3.09 -12.99
C ILE A 276 -4.67 3.29 -11.48
N GLY A 277 -5.90 3.61 -11.08
CA GLY A 277 -6.28 3.64 -9.67
C GLY A 277 -6.47 2.24 -9.09
N PHE A 278 -7.38 1.47 -9.67
CA PHE A 278 -7.68 0.07 -9.36
C PHE A 278 -7.64 -0.78 -10.63
N ALA A 279 -7.00 -1.94 -10.60
CA ALA A 279 -7.01 -2.90 -11.70
C ALA A 279 -7.38 -4.30 -11.21
N MET A 280 -8.23 -4.99 -11.97
CA MET A 280 -8.67 -6.37 -11.75
C MET A 280 -8.98 -7.07 -13.07
N ASP A 281 -8.98 -8.40 -13.08
CA ASP A 281 -9.29 -9.22 -14.26
C ASP A 281 -10.25 -10.38 -13.99
N GLU A 282 -10.38 -11.31 -14.94
CA GLU A 282 -11.29 -12.46 -14.85
C GLU A 282 -11.00 -13.46 -13.73
N ASP A 283 -9.80 -13.43 -13.15
CA ASP A 283 -9.40 -14.33 -12.07
C ASP A 283 -9.80 -13.79 -10.68
N ASP A 284 -10.38 -12.58 -10.64
CA ASP A 284 -10.81 -11.88 -9.44
C ASP A 284 -12.31 -12.04 -9.15
N GLU A 285 -12.61 -12.79 -8.11
CA GLU A 285 -13.95 -13.21 -7.70
C GLU A 285 -14.45 -12.42 -6.47
N ALA A 286 -15.72 -12.01 -6.48
CA ALA A 286 -16.41 -11.40 -5.33
C ALA A 286 -15.71 -10.17 -4.69
N VAL A 287 -14.82 -9.49 -5.42
CA VAL A 287 -14.10 -8.31 -4.94
C VAL A 287 -15.06 -7.13 -4.73
N THR A 288 -14.89 -6.41 -3.62
CA THR A 288 -15.71 -5.23 -3.30
C THR A 288 -14.88 -3.96 -3.26
N PHE A 289 -15.20 -2.99 -4.13
CA PHE A 289 -14.68 -1.63 -4.11
C PHE A 289 -15.75 -0.66 -3.61
N GLN A 290 -15.57 -0.12 -2.39
CA GLN A 290 -16.55 0.82 -1.85
C GLN A 290 -15.98 2.02 -1.11
N LYS A 291 -16.65 3.17 -1.23
CA LYS A 291 -16.30 4.40 -0.48
C LYS A 291 -14.85 4.84 -0.69
N ASN A 292 -14.25 4.54 -1.84
CA ASN A 292 -12.91 5.01 -2.19
C ASN A 292 -12.97 6.40 -2.83
N VAL A 293 -11.85 7.12 -2.78
CA VAL A 293 -11.60 8.35 -3.56
C VAL A 293 -10.51 8.03 -4.57
N VAL A 294 -10.80 8.18 -5.85
CA VAL A 294 -9.88 7.91 -6.95
C VAL A 294 -9.76 9.20 -7.77
N ASN A 295 -8.56 9.78 -7.85
CA ASN A 295 -8.41 11.12 -8.43
C ASN A 295 -7.12 11.34 -9.23
N ASN A 296 -7.21 12.00 -10.39
CA ASN A 296 -6.06 12.35 -11.22
C ASN A 296 -5.19 11.14 -11.57
N ASN A 297 -5.83 10.05 -11.97
CA ASN A 297 -5.14 8.91 -12.60
C ASN A 297 -5.42 8.97 -14.10
N GLU A 298 -4.77 8.17 -14.93
CA GLU A 298 -5.21 8.06 -16.32
C GLU A 298 -6.47 7.20 -16.42
N ILE A 299 -6.55 6.13 -15.63
CA ILE A 299 -7.74 5.31 -15.49
C ILE A 299 -8.10 5.22 -14.01
N GLY A 300 -9.34 5.50 -13.66
CA GLY A 300 -9.83 5.39 -12.30
C GLY A 300 -9.89 3.92 -11.87
N ILE A 301 -10.72 3.15 -12.56
CA ILE A 301 -10.93 1.71 -12.34
C ILE A 301 -10.83 1.00 -13.69
N ASP A 302 -10.06 -0.08 -13.74
CA ASP A 302 -9.93 -0.95 -14.89
C ASP A 302 -10.40 -2.36 -14.53
N VAL A 303 -11.29 -2.92 -15.36
CA VAL A 303 -11.87 -4.25 -15.19
C VAL A 303 -11.75 -4.97 -16.52
N ASP A 304 -10.93 -6.01 -16.58
CA ASP A 304 -10.68 -6.77 -17.81
C ASP A 304 -11.16 -8.22 -17.68
N PHE A 305 -12.27 -8.54 -18.32
CA PHE A 305 -12.83 -9.90 -18.42
C PHE A 305 -12.67 -10.46 -19.84
N SER A 306 -11.69 -9.99 -20.60
CA SER A 306 -11.55 -10.38 -22.02
C SER A 306 -11.22 -11.87 -22.20
N GLY A 307 -10.57 -12.51 -21.23
CA GLY A 307 -10.25 -13.94 -21.29
C GLY A 307 -11.39 -14.84 -20.83
N ASN A 308 -12.06 -14.50 -19.73
CA ASN A 308 -13.20 -15.26 -19.20
C ASN A 308 -14.15 -14.37 -18.38
N ASN A 309 -15.33 -14.88 -17.99
CA ASN A 309 -16.16 -14.21 -16.99
C ASN A 309 -15.92 -14.79 -15.59
N PRO A 310 -15.83 -13.95 -14.54
CA PRO A 310 -15.85 -14.44 -13.17
C PRO A 310 -17.19 -15.11 -12.86
N THR A 311 -17.18 -16.06 -11.94
CA THR A 311 -18.39 -16.72 -11.44
C THR A 311 -19.21 -15.80 -10.54
N THR A 312 -18.54 -14.93 -9.80
CA THR A 312 -19.08 -13.93 -8.89
C THR A 312 -18.50 -12.56 -9.24
N PHE A 313 -19.32 -11.72 -9.86
CA PHE A 313 -18.91 -10.38 -10.29
C PHE A 313 -18.48 -9.48 -9.12
N PRO A 314 -17.51 -8.57 -9.37
CA PRO A 314 -17.14 -7.56 -8.40
C PRO A 314 -18.29 -6.58 -8.14
N THR A 315 -18.28 -5.98 -6.95
CA THR A 315 -19.17 -4.87 -6.59
C THR A 315 -18.38 -3.56 -6.55
N ILE A 316 -18.74 -2.60 -7.41
CA ILE A 316 -18.12 -1.27 -7.44
C ILE A 316 -19.18 -0.24 -7.09
N THR A 317 -19.20 0.27 -5.87
CA THR A 317 -20.29 1.16 -5.43
C THR A 317 -19.84 2.22 -4.45
N LEU A 318 -20.57 3.32 -4.35
CA LEU A 318 -20.35 4.37 -3.37
C LEU A 318 -18.94 5.01 -3.44
N ASN A 319 -18.23 4.94 -4.56
CA ASN A 319 -16.92 5.56 -4.73
C ASN A 319 -17.04 7.00 -5.26
N ASN A 320 -16.06 7.84 -4.95
CA ASN A 320 -15.88 9.16 -5.54
C ASN A 320 -14.73 9.11 -6.55
N ILE A 321 -15.06 9.10 -7.84
CA ILE A 321 -14.11 8.99 -8.96
C ILE A 321 -14.06 10.34 -9.67
N THR A 322 -12.92 11.00 -9.57
CA THR A 322 -12.69 12.40 -9.99
C THR A 322 -11.45 12.53 -10.84
N GLY A 323 -11.35 13.63 -11.58
CA GLY A 323 -10.16 13.97 -12.36
C GLY A 323 -10.50 14.95 -13.46
N ASP A 324 -9.51 15.32 -14.27
CA ASP A 324 -9.77 16.01 -15.54
C ASP A 324 -10.27 14.98 -16.57
N PRO A 325 -11.49 15.10 -17.10
CA PRO A 325 -12.07 14.15 -18.06
C PRO A 325 -11.32 14.11 -19.39
N ASN A 326 -10.46 15.08 -19.69
CA ASN A 326 -9.61 15.04 -20.88
C ASN A 326 -8.37 14.15 -20.69
N THR A 327 -7.98 13.88 -19.44
CA THR A 327 -6.77 13.13 -19.12
C THR A 327 -7.04 11.87 -18.31
N GLN A 328 -8.28 11.67 -17.88
CA GLN A 328 -8.68 10.52 -17.09
C GLN A 328 -9.92 9.84 -17.67
N THR A 329 -9.93 8.51 -17.65
CA THR A 329 -11.11 7.66 -17.80
C THR A 329 -11.61 7.28 -16.40
N GLY A 330 -12.91 7.40 -16.14
CA GLY A 330 -13.49 7.01 -14.85
C GLY A 330 -13.42 5.51 -14.63
N LEU A 331 -14.02 4.76 -15.55
CA LEU A 331 -14.06 3.29 -15.56
C LEU A 331 -13.76 2.79 -16.98
N ARG A 332 -12.85 1.83 -17.09
CA ARG A 332 -12.62 1.04 -18.30
C ARG A 332 -13.08 -0.39 -18.03
N TYR A 333 -13.89 -0.92 -18.92
CA TYR A 333 -14.43 -2.28 -18.83
C TYR A 333 -14.20 -3.02 -20.14
N THR A 334 -13.61 -4.21 -20.06
CA THR A 334 -13.40 -5.09 -21.21
C THR A 334 -14.19 -6.38 -20.96
N PRO A 335 -15.36 -6.59 -21.60
CA PRO A 335 -16.15 -7.81 -21.39
C PRO A 335 -15.62 -9.03 -22.15
N ASN A 336 -15.99 -10.23 -21.67
CA ASN A 336 -15.81 -11.46 -22.43
C ASN A 336 -16.79 -11.52 -23.62
N GLY A 337 -16.29 -11.84 -24.81
CA GLY A 337 -17.04 -11.79 -26.07
C GLY A 337 -18.43 -12.45 -26.04
N GLY A 338 -19.44 -11.73 -26.55
CA GLY A 338 -20.78 -12.22 -26.93
C GLY A 338 -21.70 -12.71 -25.81
N THR A 339 -21.19 -12.97 -24.61
CA THR A 339 -21.98 -13.42 -23.47
C THR A 339 -22.33 -12.22 -22.59
N PRO A 340 -23.61 -11.91 -22.41
CA PRO A 340 -24.07 -10.89 -21.50
C PRO A 340 -23.53 -10.99 -20.07
N THR A 341 -22.53 -10.18 -19.71
CA THR A 341 -22.13 -9.99 -18.31
C THR A 341 -22.23 -8.53 -17.94
N ASN A 342 -23.00 -8.25 -16.89
CA ASN A 342 -23.27 -6.90 -16.42
C ASN A 342 -22.33 -6.60 -15.26
N LEU A 343 -21.54 -5.55 -15.39
CA LEU A 343 -20.83 -4.96 -14.27
C LEU A 343 -21.75 -3.96 -13.57
N ASP A 344 -22.06 -4.18 -12.29
CA ASP A 344 -22.79 -3.20 -11.48
C ASP A 344 -21.82 -2.15 -10.94
N ALA A 345 -21.87 -0.97 -11.54
CA ALA A 345 -21.12 0.21 -11.11
C ALA A 345 -22.06 1.34 -10.63
N THR A 346 -23.23 0.99 -10.12
CA THR A 346 -24.22 1.96 -9.62
C THR A 346 -23.80 2.58 -8.28
N GLY A 347 -24.33 3.78 -8.00
CA GLY A 347 -24.09 4.46 -6.73
C GLY A 347 -22.73 5.15 -6.60
N ASN A 348 -21.89 5.11 -7.63
CA ASN A 348 -20.63 5.87 -7.68
C ASN A 348 -20.88 7.31 -8.13
N TRP A 349 -20.07 8.23 -7.60
CA TRP A 349 -20.02 9.62 -8.05
C TRP A 349 -18.84 9.81 -9.02
N TRP A 350 -19.15 10.14 -10.27
CA TRP A 350 -18.20 10.17 -11.40
C TRP A 350 -17.64 11.56 -11.71
N GLY A 351 -17.49 12.41 -10.69
CA GLY A 351 -16.71 13.63 -10.82
C GLY A 351 -17.31 14.73 -11.69
N ALA A 352 -16.90 15.96 -11.44
CA ALA A 352 -16.75 16.96 -12.50
C ALA A 352 -15.27 17.38 -12.53
N SER A 353 -14.80 17.96 -13.64
CA SER A 353 -13.39 18.32 -13.83
C SER A 353 -12.81 19.24 -12.73
N ASN A 354 -13.68 19.93 -11.99
CA ASN A 354 -13.39 20.83 -10.87
C ASN A 354 -13.57 20.21 -9.47
N GLY A 355 -13.78 18.89 -9.38
CA GLY A 355 -13.75 18.12 -8.13
C GLY A 355 -15.08 18.00 -7.35
N PRO A 356 -15.07 17.39 -6.15
CA PRO A 356 -16.26 16.99 -5.35
C PRO A 356 -17.13 18.11 -4.81
N ARG A 357 -16.88 19.36 -5.18
CA ARG A 357 -17.68 20.53 -4.78
C ARG A 357 -18.21 21.32 -5.96
N ALA A 358 -17.98 20.82 -7.17
CA ALA A 358 -18.54 21.37 -8.38
C ALA A 358 -20.07 21.32 -8.37
N ALA A 359 -20.72 22.33 -8.95
CA ALA A 359 -22.14 22.27 -9.20
C ALA A 359 -22.42 21.10 -10.18
N ASP A 360 -23.17 20.12 -9.71
CA ASP A 360 -23.71 19.06 -10.56
C ASP A 360 -24.80 19.66 -11.44
N THR A 361 -24.57 19.68 -12.76
CA THR A 361 -25.55 20.18 -13.73
C THR A 361 -26.53 19.11 -14.20
N GLY A 362 -26.54 17.92 -13.60
CA GLY A 362 -27.57 16.89 -13.78
C GLY A 362 -27.41 15.96 -14.99
N PHE A 363 -26.27 15.99 -15.69
CA PHE A 363 -26.03 15.17 -16.88
C PHE A 363 -25.17 13.94 -16.56
N CYS A 364 -25.72 12.73 -16.72
CA CYS A 364 -24.93 11.49 -16.73
C CYS A 364 -23.89 11.54 -17.87
N PRO A 365 -22.64 11.03 -17.71
CA PRO A 365 -21.68 10.93 -18.81
C PRO A 365 -22.21 10.20 -20.05
N GLU A 366 -23.19 9.30 -19.87
CA GLU A 366 -23.87 8.58 -20.95
C GLU A 366 -24.92 9.43 -21.68
N PHE A 367 -25.31 10.60 -21.15
CA PHE A 367 -26.41 11.40 -21.69
C PHE A 367 -25.91 12.51 -22.62
N THR A 368 -25.57 12.13 -23.86
CA THR A 368 -25.64 13.07 -24.99
C THR A 368 -27.02 12.92 -25.63
N ASN A 369 -27.79 14.00 -25.72
CA ASN A 369 -29.10 14.00 -26.37
C ASN A 369 -28.94 14.50 -27.81
N PRO A 370 -29.22 13.70 -28.86
CA PRO A 370 -29.68 12.31 -28.84
C PRO A 370 -28.51 11.29 -28.73
N PRO A 371 -28.77 10.07 -28.23
CA PRO A 371 -27.74 9.06 -28.07
C PRO A 371 -27.35 8.51 -29.43
N THR A 372 -26.16 8.84 -29.93
CA THR A 372 -25.58 8.13 -31.07
C THR A 372 -24.42 7.29 -30.56
N CYS A 373 -24.68 6.00 -30.44
CA CYS A 373 -23.79 4.90 -30.09
C CYS A 373 -22.62 4.67 -31.07
N ASN A 374 -22.14 5.72 -31.73
CA ASN A 374 -21.17 5.65 -32.82
C ASN A 374 -20.04 6.69 -32.66
N ILE A 375 -20.05 7.46 -31.56
CA ILE A 375 -19.07 8.51 -31.29
C ILE A 375 -18.38 8.11 -29.99
N ALA A 376 -17.05 7.93 -30.03
CA ALA A 376 -16.24 7.79 -28.82
C ALA A 376 -16.61 8.92 -27.86
N ALA A 377 -16.75 8.65 -26.55
CA ALA A 377 -17.08 9.67 -25.57
C ALA A 377 -16.15 10.89 -25.76
N THR A 378 -16.68 11.93 -26.39
CA THR A 378 -16.02 13.23 -26.44
C THR A 378 -16.42 13.93 -25.16
N ALA A 379 -15.47 14.63 -24.53
CA ALA A 379 -15.63 15.35 -23.26
C ALA A 379 -16.64 16.53 -23.33
N ASN A 380 -17.79 16.33 -23.97
CA ASN A 380 -18.84 17.31 -24.18
C ASN A 380 -19.83 17.36 -23.00
N GLY A 381 -19.62 16.54 -21.97
CA GLY A 381 -20.28 16.61 -20.67
C GLY A 381 -19.27 16.94 -19.56
N ASN A 382 -19.72 17.61 -18.50
CA ASN A 382 -18.88 17.96 -17.34
C ASN A 382 -18.46 16.73 -16.47
N GLY A 383 -18.39 15.51 -17.00
CA GLY A 383 -18.21 14.26 -16.24
C GLY A 383 -17.13 13.35 -16.81
N MET A 384 -16.69 12.38 -16.00
CA MET A 384 -15.67 11.40 -16.36
C MET A 384 -16.18 10.38 -17.41
N PRO A 385 -15.42 10.09 -18.48
CA PRO A 385 -15.79 9.04 -19.44
C PRO A 385 -15.83 7.65 -18.82
N ILE A 386 -16.73 6.79 -19.32
CA ILE A 386 -16.76 5.35 -19.10
C ILE A 386 -16.52 4.70 -20.47
N ASN A 387 -15.64 3.71 -20.54
CA ASN A 387 -15.23 3.09 -21.80
C ASN A 387 -15.39 1.57 -21.77
N ARG A 388 -16.20 1.03 -22.69
CA ARG A 388 -16.26 -0.38 -23.03
C ARG A 388 -15.33 -0.70 -24.21
N ASN A 389 -14.26 -1.45 -23.98
CA ASN A 389 -13.40 -1.94 -25.05
C ASN A 389 -14.03 -3.17 -25.72
N GLY A 390 -14.85 -2.95 -26.76
CA GLY A 390 -15.35 -4.03 -27.62
C GLY A 390 -16.58 -3.65 -28.43
N VAL A 391 -16.39 -3.27 -29.71
CA VAL A 391 -17.33 -3.16 -30.85
C VAL A 391 -18.77 -2.61 -30.65
N GLY A 392 -19.16 -2.13 -29.47
CA GLY A 392 -20.49 -1.61 -29.18
C GLY A 392 -20.48 -0.62 -28.01
N ASN A 393 -21.36 0.38 -28.08
CA ASN A 393 -21.46 1.45 -27.09
C ASN A 393 -22.40 1.08 -25.91
N ASP A 394 -22.21 1.74 -24.78
CA ASP A 394 -22.80 1.52 -23.44
C ASP A 394 -24.29 1.91 -23.26
N CYS A 395 -25.22 1.63 -24.18
CA CYS A 395 -26.59 2.20 -24.06
C CYS A 395 -27.77 1.26 -24.27
N ASP A 396 -27.59 -0.05 -24.39
CA ASP A 396 -28.65 -0.91 -24.93
C ASP A 396 -29.74 -1.28 -23.91
N GLY A 397 -29.46 -1.22 -22.61
CA GLY A 397 -30.35 -1.80 -21.60
C GLY A 397 -30.59 -3.32 -21.80
N VAL A 398 -29.79 -3.95 -22.66
CA VAL A 398 -29.74 -5.39 -22.92
C VAL A 398 -28.73 -6.00 -21.96
N ALA A 399 -28.97 -7.23 -21.51
CA ALA A 399 -28.00 -7.97 -20.73
C ALA A 399 -26.65 -7.98 -21.48
N GLY A 400 -25.57 -7.57 -20.80
CA GLY A 400 -24.20 -7.51 -21.34
C GLY A 400 -23.54 -6.14 -21.39
N GLY A 401 -23.97 -5.18 -20.58
CA GLY A 401 -23.41 -3.82 -20.53
C GLY A 401 -22.97 -3.42 -19.12
N VAL A 402 -22.22 -2.32 -18.98
CA VAL A 402 -21.97 -1.72 -17.66
C VAL A 402 -23.27 -1.09 -17.18
N ILE A 403 -23.80 -1.53 -16.04
CA ILE A 403 -24.95 -0.87 -15.42
C ILE A 403 -24.41 0.30 -14.60
N THR A 404 -24.58 1.52 -15.12
CA THR A 404 -24.23 2.76 -14.42
C THR A 404 -25.49 3.56 -14.04
N CYS A 405 -25.32 4.70 -13.38
CA CYS A 405 -26.44 5.48 -12.85
C CYS A 405 -27.26 6.23 -13.93
N PRO A 406 -28.59 6.35 -13.75
CA PRO A 406 -29.45 7.23 -14.55
C PRO A 406 -29.35 8.74 -14.21
N PHE A 407 -28.78 9.12 -13.05
CA PHE A 407 -28.39 10.51 -12.68
C PHE A 407 -27.18 10.47 -11.75
N ARG A 408 -26.27 11.45 -11.84
CA ARG A 408 -25.09 11.57 -10.95
C ARG A 408 -25.53 11.54 -9.48
N THR A 409 -24.88 10.72 -8.66
CA THR A 409 -25.07 10.78 -7.19
C THR A 409 -24.40 12.04 -6.65
N SER A 410 -24.77 12.53 -5.47
CA SER A 410 -23.95 13.56 -4.79
C SER A 410 -22.61 12.93 -4.34
N PRO A 411 -21.55 13.73 -4.11
CA PRO A 411 -20.31 13.23 -3.53
C PRO A 411 -20.60 12.34 -2.32
N VAL A 412 -20.06 11.12 -2.32
CA VAL A 412 -20.39 10.10 -1.33
C VAL A 412 -19.78 10.48 0.02
N PRO A 413 -20.59 10.74 1.06
CA PRO A 413 -20.09 11.10 2.37
C PRO A 413 -19.27 9.97 3.00
N GLY A 414 -18.14 10.32 3.60
CA GLY A 414 -17.28 9.36 4.28
C GLY A 414 -16.45 8.48 3.34
N ALA A 415 -16.37 8.78 2.04
CA ALA A 415 -15.41 8.15 1.14
C ALA A 415 -13.99 8.70 1.34
N GLY A 416 -12.98 7.86 1.08
CA GLY A 416 -11.56 8.20 1.26
C GLY A 416 -11.01 7.86 2.65
N ALA A 417 -9.70 8.08 2.79
CA ALA A 417 -8.86 7.65 3.91
C ALA A 417 -8.86 8.58 5.12
#